data_AF-A0A925J0N2-F1
#
_entry.id   AF-A0A925J0N2-F1
#
_cell.length_a   1.000
_cell.length_b   1.000
_cell.length_c   1.000
_cell.angle_alpha   90.00
_cell.angle_beta   90.00
_cell.angle_gamma   90.00
#
_symmetry.space_group_name_H-M   'P 1'
#
loop_
_entity.id
_entity.type
_entity.pdbx_description
1 polymer ?
#
loop_
_entity_poly.entity_id
_entity_poly.type
_entity_poly.pdbx_seq_one_letter_code
_entity_poly.pdbx_strand_id
1 'polypeptide(L)' 'GVMIPTRCPGVPAELLDPRATWADKIAYDRQANSLAWAFRKNFQTYAQAVGPAVLRHAPESLWQD' A
#
# COMPACT_ATOMS: atom_id res chain seq x y z
N GLY A 1 -1.95 0.13 7.57
CA GLY A 1 -2.25 -0.73 6.40
C GLY A 1 -3.74 -0.73 6.10
N VAL A 2 -4.17 -1.41 5.04
CA VAL A 2 -5.60 -1.59 4.71
C VAL A 2 -6.05 -3.02 5.02
N MET A 3 -7.32 -3.21 5.36
CA MET A 3 -7.87 -4.55 5.55
C MET A 3 -8.19 -5.17 4.20
N ILE A 4 -7.65 -6.36 3.95
CA ILE A 4 -7.88 -7.13 2.73
C ILE A 4 -8.81 -8.29 3.06
N PRO A 5 -9.95 -8.46 2.36
CA PRO A 5 -10.83 -9.59 2.59
C PRO A 5 -10.20 -10.90 2.12
N THR A 6 -10.42 -11.98 2.87
CA THR A 6 -9.93 -13.33 2.49
C THR A 6 -10.86 -14.07 1.53
N ARG A 7 -12.09 -13.56 1.33
CA ARG A 7 -13.08 -14.12 0.39
C ARG A 7 -13.99 -13.03 -0.17
N CYS A 8 -14.39 -13.18 -1.43
CA CYS A 8 -15.40 -12.35 -2.07
C CYS A 8 -16.18 -13.22 -3.08
N PRO A 9 -17.51 -13.38 -2.96
CA PRO A 9 -18.29 -14.22 -3.87
C PRO A 9 -18.11 -13.82 -5.34
N GLY A 10 -17.84 -14.79 -6.21
CA GLY A 10 -17.60 -14.57 -7.64
C GLY A 10 -16.21 -14.00 -7.98
N VAL A 11 -15.32 -13.83 -6.99
CA VAL A 11 -13.95 -13.36 -7.21
C VAL A 11 -12.95 -14.47 -6.80
N PRO A 12 -12.02 -14.87 -7.68
CA PRO A 12 -10.95 -15.79 -7.34
C PRO A 12 -10.09 -15.26 -6.18
N ALA A 13 -9.80 -16.11 -5.21
CA ALA A 13 -9.13 -15.70 -3.96
C ALA A 13 -7.71 -15.18 -4.20
N GLU A 14 -7.02 -15.70 -5.23
CA GLU A 14 -5.68 -15.29 -5.63
C GLU A 14 -5.61 -13.84 -6.13
N LEU A 15 -6.74 -13.26 -6.57
CA LEU A 15 -6.81 -11.86 -6.97
C LEU A 15 -6.96 -10.91 -5.78
N LEU A 16 -7.36 -11.42 -4.61
CA LEU A 16 -7.51 -10.63 -3.40
C LEU A 16 -6.15 -10.33 -2.74
N ASP A 17 -5.15 -11.18 -2.99
CA ASP A 17 -3.76 -10.90 -2.62
C ASP A 17 -3.00 -10.35 -3.85
N PRO A 18 -2.81 -9.02 -3.97
CA PRO A 18 -2.10 -8.44 -5.10
C PRO A 18 -0.67 -8.97 -5.23
N ARG A 19 -0.01 -9.34 -4.12
CA ARG A 19 1.32 -9.96 -4.15
C ARG A 19 1.26 -11.33 -4.78
N ALA A 20 0.19 -12.10 -4.57
CA ALA A 20 0.01 -13.42 -5.17
C ALA A 20 -0.09 -13.36 -6.71
N THR A 21 -0.55 -12.25 -7.28
CA THR A 21 -0.71 -12.08 -8.74
C THR A 21 0.59 -11.82 -9.51
N TRP A 22 1.68 -11.48 -8.83
CA TRP A 22 2.99 -11.20 -9.46
C TRP A 22 3.85 -12.46 -9.53
N ALA A 23 4.50 -12.72 -10.67
CA ALA A 23 5.44 -13.84 -10.77
C ALA A 23 6.68 -13.64 -9.86
N ASP A 24 7.25 -12.43 -9.86
CA ASP A 24 8.33 -12.03 -8.98
C ASP A 24 7.78 -11.25 -7.77
N LYS A 25 7.82 -11.89 -6.60
CA LYS A 25 7.34 -11.30 -5.36
C LYS A 25 8.23 -10.18 -4.82
N ILE A 26 9.54 -10.26 -5.09
CA ILE A 26 10.50 -9.23 -4.69
C ILE A 26 10.31 -7.98 -5.56
N ALA A 27 10.00 -8.15 -6.85
CA ALA A 27 9.62 -7.04 -7.71
C ALA A 27 8.32 -6.35 -7.23
N TYR A 28 7.32 -7.12 -6.81
CA TYR A 28 6.11 -6.58 -6.19
C TYR A 28 6.44 -5.77 -4.93
N ASP A 29 7.23 -6.35 -4.01
CA ASP A 29 7.61 -5.68 -2.76
C ASP A 29 8.35 -4.37 -3.06
N ARG A 30 9.28 -4.36 -4.03
CA ARG A 30 9.96 -3.13 -4.48
C ARG A 30 8.99 -2.09 -5.03
N GLN A 31 8.03 -2.49 -5.86
CA GLN A 31 7.05 -1.58 -6.45
C GLN A 31 6.09 -1.02 -5.40
N ALA A 32 5.62 -1.84 -4.47
CA ALA A 32 4.75 -1.42 -3.36
C ALA A 32 5.45 -0.35 -2.50
N ASN A 33 6.75 -0.51 -2.24
CA ASN A 33 7.54 0.48 -1.52
C ASN A 33 7.75 1.78 -2.30
N SER A 34 8.06 1.69 -3.60
CA SER A 34 8.15 2.86 -4.46
C SER A 34 6.84 3.67 -4.45
N LEU A 35 5.70 2.97 -4.54
CA LEU A 35 4.38 3.59 -4.46
C LEU A 35 4.13 4.25 -3.09
N ALA A 36 4.46 3.57 -1.99
CA ALA A 36 4.34 4.13 -0.63
C ALA A 36 5.15 5.43 -0.50
N TRP A 37 6.39 5.45 -0.99
CA TRP A 37 7.23 6.65 -1.04
C TRP A 37 6.62 7.77 -1.90
N ALA A 38 6.07 7.44 -3.06
CA ALA A 38 5.41 8.42 -3.93
C ALA A 38 4.19 9.06 -3.23
N PHE A 39 3.37 8.28 -2.54
CA PHE A 39 2.26 8.78 -1.72
C PHE A 39 2.76 9.72 -0.64
N ARG A 40 3.78 9.32 0.14
CA ARG A 40 4.36 10.15 1.21
C ARG A 40 4.90 11.47 0.67
N LYS A 41 5.63 11.45 -0.44
CA LYS A 41 6.17 12.65 -1.08
C LYS A 41 5.06 13.60 -1.53
N ASN A 42 4.04 13.08 -2.22
CA ASN A 42 2.89 13.89 -2.64
C ASN A 42 2.13 14.49 -1.44
N PHE A 43 2.04 13.75 -0.33
CA PHE A 43 1.30 14.19 0.85
C PHE A 43 1.96 15.36 1.59
N GLN A 44 3.26 15.58 1.42
CA GLN A 44 3.97 16.74 1.97
C GLN A 44 3.35 18.07 1.50
N THR A 45 2.87 18.13 0.25
CA THR A 45 2.18 19.31 -0.30
C THR A 45 0.91 19.66 0.47
N TYR A 46 0.23 18.68 1.04
CA TYR A 46 -1.05 18.86 1.72
C TYR A 46 -0.95 18.81 3.24
N ALA A 47 0.26 18.62 3.79
CA ALA A 47 0.47 18.36 5.22
C ALA A 47 -0.05 19.47 6.13
N GLN A 48 -0.10 20.72 5.66
CA GLN A 48 -0.65 21.86 6.41
C GLN A 48 -2.18 21.97 6.31
N ALA A 49 -2.78 21.37 5.29
CA ALA A 49 -4.23 21.43 5.02
C ALA A 49 -4.99 20.21 5.58
N VAL A 50 -4.28 19.18 6.03
CA VAL A 50 -4.86 17.92 6.54
C VAL A 50 -4.56 17.75 8.02
N GLY A 51 -5.55 17.27 8.79
CA GLY A 51 -5.37 17.05 10.22
C GLY A 51 -4.37 15.92 10.54
N PRO A 52 -3.81 15.89 11.76
CA PRO A 52 -2.82 14.87 12.18
C PRO A 52 -3.31 13.42 12.04
N ALA A 53 -4.63 13.20 12.10
CA ALA A 53 -5.22 11.88 11.91
C ALA A 53 -4.91 11.31 10.52
N VAL A 54 -4.88 12.13 9.48
CA VAL A 54 -4.62 11.67 8.10
C VAL A 54 -3.15 11.33 7.92
N LEU A 55 -2.25 12.13 8.50
CA LEU A 55 -0.80 11.90 8.44
C LEU A 55 -0.39 10.56 9.05
N ARG A 56 -1.02 10.15 10.15
CA ARG A 56 -0.73 8.87 10.83
C ARG A 56 -1.15 7.63 10.03
N HIS A 57 -2.01 7.77 9.02
CA HIS A 57 -2.47 6.65 8.21
C HIS A 57 -1.82 6.63 6.82
N ALA A 58 -0.80 7.47 6.58
CA ALA A 58 -0.02 7.42 5.36
C ALA A 58 0.63 6.02 5.20
N PRO A 59 0.78 5.52 3.96
CA PRO A 59 1.45 4.24 3.72
C PRO A 59 2.87 4.24 4.30
N GLU A 60 3.20 3.17 5.02
CA GLU A 60 4.56 2.91 5.49
C GLU A 60 5.30 2.00 4.49
N SER A 61 6.62 2.16 4.45
CA SER A 61 7.49 1.24 3.72
C SER A 61 7.42 -0.15 4.38
N LEU A 62 7.30 -1.19 3.59
CA LEU A 62 7.32 -2.60 4.02
C LEU A 62 8.74 -3.06 4.42
N TRP A 63 9.78 -2.29 4.09
CA TRP A 63 11.14 -2.48 4.61
C TRP A 63 11.44 -1.35 5.59
N GLN A 64 11.71 -1.70 6.85
CA GLN A 64 12.43 -0.84 7.78
C GLN A 64 13.85 -1.37 7.87
N ASP A 65 14.74 -0.70 7.13
CA ASP A 65 16.13 -0.41 7.47
C ASP A 65 16.47 0.93 6.79
#